data_AF-A0A378YA95-F1
#
_entry.id   AF-A0A378YA95-F1
#
_cell.length_a   1.000
_cell.length_b   1.000
_cell.length_c   1.000
_cell.angle_alpha   90.00
_cell.angle_beta   90.00
_cell.angle_gamma   90.00
#
_symmetry.space_group_name_H-M   'P 1'
#
loop_
_entity.id
_entity.type
_entity.pdbx_description
1 polymer ?
#
loop_
_entity_poly.entity_id
_entity_poly.type
_entity_poly.pdbx_seq_one_letter_code
_entity_poly.pdbx_strand_id
1 'polypeptide(L)'
;MRISLLAAAFVALPLLAACGSDSAEAPAVTQADLSKALQDSGLKDTALADCAAKLYVDEGISQDGLRVMIDKEANVTGSVEPEELGMSKEDSDKAKAATNRIVSECLQ
;
A
#
# COMPACT_ATOMS: atom_id res chain seq x y z
N MET A 1 -1.23 44.19 -4.86
CA MET A 1 -1.08 43.57 -3.52
C MET A 1 -2.39 42.87 -3.16
N ARG A 2 -2.31 41.56 -2.86
CA ARG A 2 -3.12 40.77 -1.91
C ARG A 2 -4.59 40.49 -2.31
N ILE A 3 -4.82 39.34 -2.94
CA ILE A 3 -5.24 38.03 -2.35
C ILE A 3 -6.77 37.94 -2.29
N SER A 4 -7.31 37.26 -3.30
CA SER A 4 -8.62 36.64 -3.29
C SER A 4 -8.61 35.48 -2.29
N LEU A 5 -9.54 35.45 -1.35
CA LEU A 5 -9.92 34.23 -0.64
C LEU A 5 -11.44 34.11 -0.69
N LEU A 6 -11.90 33.32 -1.65
CA LEU A 6 -13.24 32.74 -1.66
C LEU A 6 -13.31 31.78 -0.47
N ALA A 7 -14.12 32.15 0.51
CA ALA A 7 -14.60 31.26 1.54
C ALA A 7 -15.56 30.25 0.89
N ALA A 8 -15.02 29.11 0.44
CA ALA A 8 -15.81 27.95 0.08
C ALA A 8 -16.12 27.18 1.37
N ALA A 9 -17.32 27.42 1.89
CA ALA A 9 -17.97 26.50 2.80
C ALA A 9 -18.25 25.18 2.04
N PHE A 10 -17.33 24.22 2.15
CA PHE A 10 -17.65 22.82 1.89
C PHE A 10 -17.99 22.16 3.23
N VAL A 11 -19.29 22.13 3.46
CA VAL A 11 -20.01 21.17 4.30
C VAL A 11 -19.42 19.78 4.08
N ALA A 12 -19.07 19.12 5.19
CA ALA A 12 -19.00 17.67 5.33
C ALA A 12 -18.65 16.90 4.06
N LEU A 13 -17.35 16.71 3.77
CA LEU A 13 -16.99 15.47 3.07
C LEU A 13 -17.14 14.36 4.10
N PRO A 14 -18.10 13.43 3.90
CA PRO A 14 -18.18 12.27 4.74
C PRO A 14 -16.88 11.51 4.52
N LEU A 15 -16.15 11.26 5.60
CA LEU A 15 -15.14 10.21 5.71
C LEU A 15 -15.79 8.81 5.56
N LEU A 16 -16.70 8.67 4.59
CA LEU A 16 -17.69 7.60 4.47
C LEU A 16 -18.03 7.32 2.98
N ALA A 17 -17.03 7.39 2.10
CA ALA A 17 -17.06 6.66 0.83
C ALA A 17 -16.51 5.23 1.00
N ALA A 18 -16.55 4.70 2.22
CA ALA A 18 -16.35 3.29 2.55
C ALA A 18 -17.61 2.77 3.25
N CYS A 19 -18.74 2.79 2.55
CA CYS A 19 -19.89 1.97 2.91
C CYS A 19 -20.80 1.76 1.71
N GLY A 20 -20.96 0.51 1.28
CA GLY A 20 -22.22 0.07 0.67
C GLY A 20 -22.16 -0.49 -0.75
N SER A 21 -21.47 -1.61 -0.94
CA SER A 21 -22.02 -2.68 -1.77
C SER A 21 -21.66 -4.02 -1.15
N ASP A 22 -22.66 -4.58 -0.49
CA ASP A 22 -22.96 -6.00 -0.29
C ASP A 22 -22.04 -6.96 -1.06
N SER A 23 -20.91 -7.27 -0.44
CA SER A 23 -20.13 -8.49 -0.63
C SER A 23 -19.37 -8.66 0.67
N ALA A 24 -19.36 -9.86 1.24
CA ALA A 24 -18.48 -10.22 2.33
C ALA A 24 -17.02 -10.29 1.84
N GLU A 25 -16.51 -9.18 1.30
CA GLU A 25 -15.13 -9.00 0.89
C GLU A 25 -14.34 -8.47 2.09
N ALA A 26 -13.16 -9.05 2.30
CA ALA A 26 -12.27 -8.66 3.39
C ALA A 26 -11.99 -7.14 3.35
N PRO A 27 -11.68 -6.52 4.51
CA PRO A 27 -11.28 -5.12 4.54
C PRO A 27 -10.15 -4.84 3.55
N ALA A 28 -10.22 -3.68 2.89
CA ALA A 28 -9.20 -3.25 1.94
C ALA A 28 -7.87 -3.02 2.66
N VAL A 29 -6.78 -3.50 2.07
CA VAL A 29 -5.42 -3.29 2.57
C VAL A 29 -5.03 -1.84 2.32
N THR A 30 -4.64 -1.15 3.38
CA THR A 30 -4.22 0.25 3.33
C THR A 30 -2.69 0.38 3.34
N GLN A 31 -2.19 1.58 3.02
CA GLN A 31 -0.77 1.92 3.19
C GLN A 31 -0.30 1.69 4.63
N ALA A 32 -1.14 1.99 5.63
CA ALA A 32 -0.80 1.80 7.03
C ALA A 32 -0.64 0.31 7.38
N ASP A 33 -1.50 -0.55 6.81
CA ASP A 33 -1.41 -2.01 6.99
C ASP A 33 -0.12 -2.56 6.36
N LEU A 34 0.23 -2.08 5.16
CA LEU A 34 1.48 -2.44 4.48
C LEU A 34 2.71 -1.99 5.28
N SER A 35 2.75 -0.75 5.76
CA SER A 35 3.86 -0.25 6.57
C SER A 35 4.01 -1.07 7.85
N LYS A 36 2.89 -1.39 8.51
CA LYS A 36 2.90 -2.24 9.69
C LYS A 36 3.41 -3.64 9.38
N ALA A 37 2.97 -4.25 8.28
CA ALA A 37 3.44 -5.56 7.86
C ALA A 37 4.95 -5.56 7.56
N LEU A 38 5.46 -4.53 6.89
CA LEU A 38 6.91 -4.36 6.63
C LEU A 38 7.71 -4.24 7.94
N GLN A 39 7.20 -3.46 8.90
CA GLN A 39 7.81 -3.33 10.22
C GLN A 39 7.81 -4.66 10.99
N ASP A 40 6.67 -5.36 10.95
CA ASP A 40 6.51 -6.68 11.57
C ASP A 40 7.43 -7.75 10.92
N SER A 41 7.73 -7.62 9.63
CA SER A 41 8.70 -8.47 8.90
C SER A 41 10.17 -8.15 9.24
N GLY A 42 10.42 -7.10 10.03
CA GLY A 42 11.75 -6.75 10.53
C GLY A 42 12.32 -5.44 10.01
N LEU A 43 11.58 -4.68 9.20
CA LEU A 43 11.98 -3.35 8.76
C LEU A 43 11.78 -2.33 9.90
N LYS A 44 12.77 -2.20 10.77
CA LYS A 44 12.67 -1.39 12.01
C LYS A 44 12.59 0.12 11.79
N ASP A 45 12.91 0.58 10.59
CA ASP A 45 12.80 1.99 10.23
C ASP A 45 11.37 2.29 9.76
N THR A 46 10.61 2.95 10.61
CA THR A 46 9.23 3.35 10.33
C THR A 46 9.12 4.28 9.12
N ALA A 47 10.07 5.20 8.93
CA ALA A 47 10.02 6.13 7.80
C ALA A 47 10.28 5.40 6.47
N LEU A 48 11.23 4.45 6.48
CA LEU A 48 11.48 3.56 5.34
C LEU A 48 10.28 2.65 5.05
N ALA A 49 9.64 2.09 6.09
CA ALA A 49 8.45 1.26 5.95
C ALA A 49 7.25 2.04 5.39
N ASP A 50 7.03 3.27 5.87
CA ASP A 50 5.96 4.15 5.39
C ASP A 50 6.20 4.58 3.93
N CYS A 51 7.45 4.90 3.58
CA CYS A 51 7.85 5.25 2.22
C CYS A 51 7.65 4.06 1.26
N ALA A 52 8.08 2.87 1.67
CA ALA A 52 7.89 1.65 0.90
C ALA A 52 6.43 1.29 0.69
N ALA A 53 5.64 1.31 1.76
CA ALA A 53 4.20 1.07 1.69
C ALA A 53 3.50 2.03 0.74
N LYS A 54 3.90 3.32 0.74
CA LYS A 54 3.35 4.30 -0.18
C LYS A 54 3.63 3.95 -1.63
N LEU A 55 4.88 3.59 -1.96
CA LEU A 55 5.24 3.25 -3.33
C LEU A 55 4.51 2.01 -3.85
N TYR A 56 4.26 1.00 -3.01
CA TYR A 56 3.45 -0.16 -3.40
C TYR A 56 1.99 0.18 -3.72
N VAL A 57 1.39 1.09 -2.96
CA VAL A 57 0.02 1.57 -3.24
C VAL A 57 0.00 2.47 -4.47
N ASP A 58 0.97 3.38 -4.60
CA ASP A 58 1.06 4.34 -5.71
C ASP A 58 1.32 3.65 -7.07
N GLU A 59 2.02 2.51 -7.07
CA GLU A 59 2.27 1.71 -8.28
C GLU A 59 1.00 1.00 -8.79
N GLY A 60 -0.09 1.02 -8.01
CA GLY A 60 -1.38 0.50 -8.43
C GLY A 60 -1.48 -1.03 -8.40
N ILE A 61 -0.84 -1.67 -7.41
CA ILE A 61 -0.99 -3.09 -7.11
C ILE A 61 -2.45 -3.35 -6.67
N SER A 62 -3.01 -4.46 -7.15
CA SER A 62 -4.37 -4.87 -6.80
C SER A 62 -4.51 -5.16 -5.30
N GLN A 63 -5.73 -5.09 -4.76
CA GLN A 63 -6.00 -5.41 -3.36
C GLN A 63 -5.61 -6.85 -2.99
N ASP A 64 -5.72 -7.78 -3.94
CA ASP A 64 -5.31 -9.17 -3.72
C ASP A 64 -3.78 -9.30 -3.70
N GLY A 65 -3.06 -8.58 -4.57
CA GLY A 65 -1.60 -8.49 -4.51
C GLY A 65 -1.11 -7.85 -3.21
N LEU A 66 -1.74 -6.76 -2.76
CA LEU A 66 -1.40 -6.13 -1.48
C LEU A 66 -1.69 -7.06 -0.28
N ARG A 67 -2.74 -7.89 -0.34
CA ARG A 67 -2.99 -8.92 0.68
C ARG A 67 -1.88 -9.94 0.76
N VAL A 68 -1.42 -10.45 -0.38
CA VAL A 68 -0.27 -11.37 -0.45
C VAL A 68 0.97 -10.74 0.17
N MET A 69 1.19 -9.43 -0.04
CA MET A 69 2.35 -8.72 0.51
C MET A 69 2.32 -8.55 2.04
N ILE A 70 1.13 -8.37 2.63
CA ILE A 70 1.00 -8.24 4.10
C ILE A 70 0.83 -9.59 4.80
N ASP A 71 0.54 -10.65 4.04
CA ASP A 71 0.39 -11.97 4.61
C ASP A 71 1.74 -12.49 5.13
N LYS A 72 1.76 -12.84 6.41
CA LYS A 72 2.99 -13.23 7.11
C LYS A 72 3.47 -14.61 6.67
N GLU A 73 2.57 -15.50 6.27
CA GLU A 73 2.95 -16.83 5.78
C GLU A 73 3.75 -16.75 4.47
N ALA A 74 3.43 -15.76 3.61
CA ALA A 74 4.14 -15.47 2.37
C ALA A 74 5.53 -14.84 2.60
N ASN A 75 5.68 -14.00 3.64
CA ASN A 75 6.94 -13.32 3.97
C ASN A 75 7.95 -14.19 4.77
N VAL A 76 7.50 -15.27 5.42
CA VAL A 76 8.35 -16.11 6.27
C VAL A 76 9.27 -17.05 5.47
N THR A 77 8.95 -17.29 4.21
CA THR A 77 9.79 -18.09 3.30
C THR A 77 10.34 -17.17 2.21
N GLY A 78 11.46 -16.49 2.47
CA GLY A 78 12.16 -15.60 1.53
C GLY A 78 12.74 -16.30 0.28
N SER A 79 12.03 -17.28 -0.28
CA SER A 79 12.43 -18.14 -1.39
C SER A 79 11.27 -18.50 -2.32
N VAL A 80 10.08 -17.94 -2.10
CA VAL A 80 8.90 -18.23 -2.91
C VAL A 80 8.67 -17.04 -3.84
N GLU A 81 8.58 -17.29 -5.15
CA GLU A 81 8.32 -16.20 -6.08
C GLU A 81 6.95 -15.59 -5.78
N PRO A 82 6.77 -14.26 -5.94
CA PRO A 82 5.51 -13.62 -5.61
C PRO A 82 4.30 -14.20 -6.39
N GLU A 83 4.55 -14.74 -7.58
CA GLU A 83 3.57 -15.47 -8.40
C GLU A 83 3.14 -16.80 -7.75
N GLU A 84 4.04 -17.49 -7.05
CA GLU A 84 3.75 -18.72 -6.30
C GLU A 84 3.00 -18.45 -4.99
N LEU A 85 3.08 -17.21 -4.49
CA LEU A 85 2.32 -16.72 -3.33
C LEU A 85 0.90 -16.25 -3.70
N GLY A 86 0.49 -16.45 -4.96
CA GLY A 86 -0.84 -16.10 -5.45
C GLY A 86 -0.97 -14.66 -5.97
N MET A 87 0.15 -13.94 -6.14
CA MET A 87 0.12 -12.62 -6.77
C MET A 87 0.03 -12.76 -8.29
N SER A 88 -0.77 -11.90 -8.93
CA SER A 88 -0.83 -11.89 -10.39
C SER A 88 0.50 -11.47 -11.00
N LYS A 89 0.74 -11.83 -12.27
CA LYS A 89 1.94 -11.39 -13.00
C LYS A 89 2.04 -9.87 -13.06
N GLU A 90 0.92 -9.20 -13.32
CA GLU A 90 0.85 -7.74 -13.39
C GLU A 90 1.21 -7.09 -12.04
N ASP A 91 0.65 -7.60 -10.95
CA ASP A 91 0.95 -7.13 -9.60
C ASP A 91 2.40 -7.42 -9.21
N SER A 92 2.95 -8.55 -9.64
CA SER A 92 4.36 -8.89 -9.44
C SER A 92 5.30 -7.94 -10.17
N ASP A 93 4.97 -7.56 -11.42
CA ASP A 93 5.76 -6.61 -12.19
C ASP A 93 5.71 -5.20 -11.55
N LYS A 94 4.53 -4.77 -11.07
CA LYS A 94 4.36 -3.54 -10.30
C LYS A 94 5.11 -3.58 -8.97
N ALA A 95 5.01 -4.66 -8.20
CA ALA A 95 5.74 -4.81 -6.95
C ALA A 95 7.27 -4.74 -7.15
N LYS A 96 7.79 -5.30 -8.24
CA LYS A 96 9.20 -5.18 -8.64
C LYS A 96 9.56 -3.74 -9.00
N ALA A 97 8.71 -3.05 -9.77
CA ALA A 97 8.90 -1.63 -10.10
C ALA A 97 8.93 -0.75 -8.85
N ALA A 98 7.96 -0.93 -7.94
CA ALA A 98 7.91 -0.26 -6.65
C ALA A 98 9.17 -0.56 -5.82
N THR A 99 9.62 -1.81 -5.74
CA THR A 99 10.86 -2.19 -5.04
C THR A 99 12.08 -1.42 -5.56
N ASN A 100 12.23 -1.31 -6.89
CA ASN A 100 13.33 -0.55 -7.47
C ASN A 100 13.26 0.94 -7.09
N ARG A 101 12.04 1.50 -7.06
CA ARG A 101 11.81 2.89 -6.63
C ARG A 101 12.09 3.09 -5.16
N ILE A 102 11.74 2.14 -4.29
CA ILE A 102 12.03 2.16 -2.85
C ILE A 102 13.53 2.31 -2.61
N VAL A 103 14.35 1.55 -3.34
CA VAL A 103 15.80 1.65 -3.23
C VAL A 103 16.30 3.05 -3.61
N SER A 104 15.72 3.67 -4.64
CA SER A 104 16.15 5.01 -5.09
C SER A 104 15.53 6.18 -4.30
N GLU A 105 14.32 6.05 -3.78
CA GLU A 105 13.53 7.13 -3.19
C GLU A 105 13.49 7.07 -1.65
N CYS A 106 13.62 5.89 -1.05
CA CYS A 106 13.46 5.71 0.40
C CYS A 106 14.77 5.40 1.14
N LEU A 107 15.82 4.92 0.46
CA LEU A 107 17.14 4.64 1.07
C LEU A 107 18.13 5.81 0.95
N GLN A 108 17.65 7.02 0.66
CA GLN A 108 18.49 8.22 0.55
C GLN A 108 18.83 8.85 1.89
#